data_AF-A0A7C8F395-F1
#
_entry.id   AF-A0A7C8F395-F1
#
_cell.length_a   1.000
_cell.length_b   1.000
_cell.length_c   1.000
_cell.angle_alpha   90.00
_cell.angle_beta   90.00
_cell.angle_gamma   90.00
#
_symmetry.space_group_name_H-M   'P 1'
#
loop_
_entity.id
_entity.type
_entity.pdbx_description
1 polymer ?
#
loop_
_entity_poly.entity_id
_entity_poly.type
_entity_poly.pdbx_seq_one_letter_code
_entity_poly.pdbx_strand_id
1 'polypeptide(L)'
;MNQYQEIIAQELKIKTGQVAAVATLLADGGTVPFIARYRKEATGLLDEIQIAAVRDRLLQLAELDKRRQAIIGSLSERELLEPKLHQALLAAANLTILEDLYLPHRPKRRTRSIIAMEKGLEPLARAIFRQDQSPLNPARFIDPAKGVATEDEALAGARDIIAEWINEDPAARSGLRYLFTGKGVIVSRVVKKNQEAGGKFRDYFDWQEPAAKVAGHRLLAMLRGENEKVLTLAVRPPEEEAFALLRKRYVKGGGAAAEQVNLAVQDS
;
A
#
# COMPACT_ATOMS: atom_id res chain seq x y z
N MET A 1 -17.59 -13.75 16.65
CA MET A 1 -18.44 -14.25 15.55
C MET A 1 -19.64 -13.34 15.29
N ASN A 2 -20.34 -12.83 16.31
CA ASN A 2 -21.48 -11.90 16.12
C ASN A 2 -21.09 -10.55 15.50
N GLN A 3 -19.91 -10.00 15.84
CA GLN A 3 -19.48 -8.69 15.32
C GLN A 3 -19.38 -8.65 13.78
N TYR A 4 -18.89 -9.71 13.14
CA TYR A 4 -18.81 -9.76 11.67
C TYR A 4 -20.20 -9.73 11.04
N GLN A 5 -21.15 -10.44 11.64
CA GLN A 5 -22.50 -10.57 11.09
C GLN A 5 -23.22 -9.22 11.14
N GLU A 6 -23.04 -8.44 12.20
CA GLU A 6 -23.60 -7.08 12.33
C GLU A 6 -22.98 -6.11 11.33
N ILE A 7 -21.65 -6.12 11.18
CA ILE A 7 -20.93 -5.27 10.20
C ILE A 7 -21.45 -5.56 8.78
N ILE A 8 -21.46 -6.84 8.39
CA ILE A 8 -21.89 -7.26 7.04
C ILE A 8 -23.37 -6.95 6.82
N ALA A 9 -24.22 -7.17 7.83
CA ALA A 9 -25.65 -6.88 7.75
C ALA A 9 -25.90 -5.40 7.46
N GLN A 10 -25.18 -4.50 8.16
CA GLN A 10 -25.27 -3.06 7.96
C GLN A 10 -24.74 -2.64 6.57
N GLU A 11 -23.56 -3.14 6.18
CA GLU A 11 -22.92 -2.81 4.90
C GLU A 11 -23.75 -3.27 3.68
N LEU A 12 -24.30 -4.50 3.74
CA LEU A 12 -25.07 -5.11 2.66
C LEU A 12 -26.58 -4.84 2.76
N LYS A 13 -27.03 -4.15 3.82
CA LYS A 13 -28.45 -3.86 4.09
C LYS A 13 -29.33 -5.11 4.13
N ILE A 14 -28.84 -6.16 4.79
CA ILE A 14 -29.54 -7.43 5.02
C ILE A 14 -29.64 -7.72 6.52
N LYS A 15 -30.40 -8.74 6.92
CA LYS A 15 -30.57 -9.07 8.35
C LYS A 15 -29.36 -9.86 8.86
N THR A 16 -28.94 -9.59 10.10
CA THR A 16 -27.87 -10.33 10.79
C THR A 16 -28.09 -11.85 10.78
N GLY A 17 -29.34 -12.29 10.95
CA GLY A 17 -29.70 -13.72 10.87
C GLY A 17 -29.46 -14.34 9.50
N GLN A 18 -29.61 -13.58 8.41
CA GLN A 18 -29.32 -14.06 7.05
C GLN A 18 -27.81 -14.22 6.85
N VAL A 19 -27.00 -13.27 7.35
CA VAL A 19 -25.54 -13.37 7.33
C VAL A 19 -25.08 -14.58 8.13
N ALA A 20 -25.65 -14.80 9.32
CA ALA A 20 -25.34 -15.94 10.17
C ALA A 20 -25.63 -17.28 9.46
N ALA A 21 -26.80 -17.40 8.82
CA ALA A 21 -27.17 -18.60 8.07
C ALA A 21 -26.21 -18.86 6.90
N VAL A 22 -25.86 -17.83 6.12
CA VAL A 22 -24.88 -17.95 5.03
C VAL A 22 -23.51 -18.35 5.58
N ALA A 23 -23.05 -17.73 6.67
CA ALA A 23 -21.76 -18.05 7.28
C ALA A 23 -21.66 -19.52 7.72
N THR A 24 -22.71 -20.05 8.37
CA THR A 24 -22.77 -21.46 8.77
C THR A 24 -22.72 -22.37 7.54
N LEU A 25 -23.54 -22.10 6.52
CA LEU A 25 -23.58 -22.93 5.31
C LEU A 25 -22.26 -22.94 4.53
N LEU A 26 -21.53 -21.81 4.53
CA LEU A 26 -20.18 -21.73 3.94
C LEU A 26 -19.16 -22.51 4.78
N ALA A 27 -19.24 -22.44 6.11
CA ALA A 27 -18.37 -23.19 7.02
C ALA A 27 -18.56 -24.71 6.89
N ASP A 28 -19.80 -25.14 6.61
CA ASP A 28 -20.15 -26.54 6.34
C ASP A 28 -19.72 -27.02 4.94
N GLY A 29 -18.98 -26.21 4.17
CA GLY A 29 -18.47 -26.53 2.84
C GLY A 29 -19.44 -26.24 1.69
N GLY A 30 -20.56 -25.56 1.95
CA GLY A 30 -21.49 -25.14 0.92
C GLY A 30 -20.87 -24.13 -0.05
N THR A 31 -21.05 -24.35 -1.35
CA THR A 31 -20.63 -23.37 -2.37
C THR A 31 -21.70 -22.30 -2.58
N VAL A 32 -21.31 -21.12 -3.06
CA VAL A 32 -22.27 -20.02 -3.35
C VAL A 32 -23.42 -20.47 -4.28
N PRO A 33 -23.17 -21.16 -5.41
CA PRO A 33 -24.26 -21.65 -6.25
C PRO A 33 -25.14 -22.70 -5.55
N PHE A 34 -24.56 -23.55 -4.70
CA PHE A 34 -25.32 -24.54 -3.94
C PHE A 34 -26.26 -23.86 -2.93
N ILE A 35 -25.75 -22.91 -2.16
CA ILE A 35 -26.55 -22.17 -1.16
C ILE A 35 -27.68 -21.39 -1.85
N ALA A 36 -27.35 -20.67 -2.93
CA ALA A 36 -28.32 -19.86 -3.68
C ALA A 36 -29.43 -20.71 -4.31
N ARG A 37 -29.16 -21.98 -4.68
CA ARG A 37 -30.15 -22.87 -5.29
C ARG A 37 -30.94 -23.69 -4.28
N TYR A 38 -30.27 -24.27 -3.29
CA TYR A 38 -30.83 -25.34 -2.44
C TYR A 38 -31.04 -24.95 -0.98
N ARG A 39 -30.66 -23.72 -0.58
CA ARG A 39 -30.77 -23.23 0.81
C ARG A 39 -31.45 -21.85 0.90
N LYS A 40 -32.29 -21.51 -0.07
CA LYS A 40 -32.99 -20.22 -0.14
C LYS A 40 -33.80 -19.89 1.11
N GLU A 41 -34.53 -20.86 1.66
CA GLU A 41 -35.34 -20.62 2.86
C GLU A 41 -34.46 -20.34 4.08
N ALA A 42 -33.38 -21.11 4.24
CA ALA A 42 -32.44 -20.96 5.34
C ALA A 42 -31.74 -19.59 5.34
N THR A 43 -31.45 -19.02 4.16
CA THR A 43 -30.83 -17.70 4.03
C THR A 43 -31.83 -16.54 3.98
N GLY A 44 -33.14 -16.80 4.07
CA GLY A 44 -34.16 -15.77 3.93
C GLY A 44 -34.25 -15.18 2.52
N LEU A 45 -34.15 -16.04 1.50
CA LEU A 45 -34.27 -15.74 0.07
C LEU A 45 -33.16 -14.85 -0.51
N LEU A 46 -31.94 -14.89 0.06
CA LEU A 46 -30.80 -14.20 -0.54
C LEU A 46 -30.44 -14.80 -1.90
N ASP A 47 -30.11 -13.94 -2.86
CA ASP A 47 -29.65 -14.34 -4.18
C ASP A 47 -28.14 -14.67 -4.20
N GLU A 48 -27.67 -15.18 -5.35
CA GLU A 48 -26.28 -15.60 -5.53
C GLU A 48 -25.28 -14.44 -5.35
N ILE A 49 -25.65 -13.23 -5.76
CA ILE A 49 -24.81 -12.03 -5.66
C ILE A 49 -24.66 -11.61 -4.20
N GLN A 50 -25.77 -11.62 -3.45
CA GLN A 50 -25.78 -11.30 -2.03
C GLN A 50 -25.00 -12.35 -1.21
N ILE A 51 -25.17 -13.64 -1.51
CA ILE A 51 -24.42 -14.72 -0.85
C ILE A 51 -22.92 -14.60 -1.16
N ALA A 52 -22.54 -14.30 -2.40
CA ALA A 52 -21.14 -14.05 -2.78
C ALA A 52 -20.57 -12.86 -2.01
N ALA A 53 -21.32 -11.75 -1.92
CA ALA A 53 -20.89 -10.56 -1.19
C ALA A 53 -20.67 -10.84 0.31
N VAL A 54 -21.56 -11.63 0.94
CA VAL A 54 -21.39 -12.07 2.33
C VAL A 54 -20.11 -12.91 2.48
N ARG A 55 -19.90 -13.92 1.61
CA ARG A 55 -18.68 -14.76 1.63
C ARG A 55 -17.43 -13.89 1.53
N ASP A 56 -17.38 -13.02 0.53
CA ASP A 56 -16.19 -12.21 0.26
C ASP A 56 -15.90 -11.26 1.42
N ARG A 57 -16.94 -10.68 2.02
CA ARG A 57 -16.78 -9.80 3.18
C ARG A 57 -16.37 -10.54 4.45
N LEU A 58 -16.89 -11.74 4.68
CA LEU A 58 -16.42 -12.62 5.77
C LEU A 58 -14.92 -12.91 5.65
N LEU A 59 -14.46 -13.24 4.43
CA LEU A 59 -13.04 -13.49 4.17
C LEU A 59 -12.18 -12.25 4.42
N GLN A 60 -12.63 -11.08 3.96
CA GLN A 60 -11.93 -9.82 4.19
C GLN A 60 -11.81 -9.46 5.68
N LEU A 61 -12.89 -9.64 6.46
CA LEU A 61 -12.88 -9.38 7.90
C LEU A 61 -11.99 -10.39 8.64
N ALA A 62 -12.02 -11.67 8.25
CA ALA A 62 -11.14 -12.68 8.81
C ALA A 62 -9.65 -12.37 8.55
N GLU A 63 -9.30 -11.94 7.34
CA GLU A 63 -7.92 -11.54 7.02
C GLU A 63 -7.51 -10.27 7.78
N LEU A 64 -8.40 -9.30 7.92
CA LEU A 64 -8.16 -8.10 8.74
C LEU A 64 -7.84 -8.46 10.19
N ASP A 65 -8.66 -9.31 10.81
CA ASP A 65 -8.47 -9.73 12.20
C ASP A 65 -7.19 -10.55 12.39
N LYS A 66 -6.92 -11.49 11.47
CA LYS A 66 -5.67 -12.27 11.47
C LYS A 66 -4.46 -11.35 11.40
N ARG A 67 -4.48 -10.37 10.49
CA ARG A 67 -3.39 -9.40 10.36
C ARG A 67 -3.27 -8.51 11.60
N ARG A 68 -4.41 -8.07 12.17
CA ARG A 68 -4.44 -7.27 13.39
C ARG A 68 -3.78 -8.01 14.56
N GLN A 69 -4.12 -9.28 14.74
CA GLN A 69 -3.52 -10.13 15.78
C GLN A 69 -2.02 -10.29 15.58
N ALA A 70 -1.56 -10.51 14.34
CA ALA A 70 -0.13 -10.61 14.04
C ALA A 70 0.63 -9.32 14.36
N ILE A 71 0.04 -8.15 14.03
CA ILE A 71 0.61 -6.84 14.35
C ILE A 71 0.68 -6.63 15.86
N ILE A 72 -0.42 -6.86 16.58
CA ILE A 72 -0.49 -6.72 18.05
C ILE A 72 0.53 -7.65 18.71
N GLY A 73 0.63 -8.91 18.30
CA GLY A 73 1.62 -9.86 18.79
C GLY A 73 3.06 -9.36 18.59
N SER A 74 3.39 -8.93 17.37
CA SER A 74 4.72 -8.37 17.06
C SER A 74 5.07 -7.13 17.89
N LEU A 75 4.09 -6.26 18.17
CA LEU A 75 4.29 -5.06 18.99
C LEU A 75 4.46 -5.40 20.47
N SER A 76 3.67 -6.34 20.99
CA SER A 76 3.76 -6.81 22.37
C SER A 76 5.10 -7.49 22.65
N GLU A 77 5.56 -8.37 21.76
CA GLU A 77 6.87 -9.06 21.89
C GLU A 77 8.06 -8.09 21.92
N ARG A 78 7.90 -6.91 21.33
CA ARG A 78 8.93 -5.86 21.28
C ARG A 78 8.71 -4.75 22.29
N GLU A 79 7.72 -4.90 23.18
CA GLU A 79 7.35 -3.91 24.20
C GLU A 79 7.01 -2.51 23.62
N LEU A 80 6.50 -2.46 22.38
CA LEU A 80 6.11 -1.24 21.67
C LEU A 80 4.61 -0.96 21.70
N LEU A 81 3.82 -1.84 22.33
CA LEU A 81 2.36 -1.75 22.32
C LEU A 81 1.84 -0.82 23.44
N GLU A 82 1.74 0.46 23.14
CA GLU A 82 1.11 1.42 24.05
C GLU A 82 -0.42 1.26 24.10
N PRO A 83 -1.10 1.58 25.22
CA PRO A 83 -2.55 1.44 25.35
C PRO A 83 -3.34 2.19 24.26
N LYS A 84 -2.89 3.39 23.88
CA LYS A 84 -3.52 4.19 22.82
C LYS A 84 -3.38 3.54 21.45
N LEU A 85 -2.19 3.00 21.13
CA LEU A 85 -1.94 2.29 19.88
C LEU A 85 -2.76 0.99 19.82
N HIS A 86 -2.83 0.25 20.93
CA HIS A 86 -3.64 -0.96 21.01
C HIS A 86 -5.12 -0.68 20.70
N GLN A 87 -5.70 0.36 21.31
CA GLN A 87 -7.08 0.77 21.02
C GLN A 87 -7.26 1.18 19.55
N ALA A 88 -6.31 1.92 18.96
CA ALA A 88 -6.36 2.30 17.56
C ALA A 88 -6.32 1.09 16.61
N LEU A 89 -5.49 0.08 16.91
CA LEU A 89 -5.38 -1.16 16.13
C LEU A 89 -6.68 -1.97 16.20
N LEU A 90 -7.30 -2.06 17.38
CA LEU A 90 -8.61 -2.71 17.56
C LEU A 90 -9.73 -2.00 16.80
N ALA A 91 -9.69 -0.66 16.75
CA ALA A 91 -10.67 0.15 16.03
C ALA A 91 -10.42 0.26 14.52
N ALA A 92 -9.30 -0.26 13.99
CA ALA A 92 -8.97 -0.16 12.58
C ALA A 92 -10.01 -0.88 11.70
N ALA A 93 -10.73 -0.11 10.89
CA ALA A 93 -11.87 -0.58 10.11
C ALA A 93 -11.49 -1.36 8.83
N ASN A 94 -10.24 -1.21 8.36
CA ASN A 94 -9.75 -1.90 7.17
C ASN A 94 -8.23 -2.09 7.23
N LEU A 95 -7.72 -2.92 6.32
CA LEU A 95 -6.32 -3.30 6.27
C LEU A 95 -5.40 -2.10 6.04
N THR A 96 -5.85 -1.11 5.27
CA THR A 96 -5.06 0.09 4.99
C THR A 96 -4.79 0.91 6.25
N ILE A 97 -5.84 1.19 7.03
CA ILE A 97 -5.70 1.92 8.31
C ILE A 97 -4.82 1.11 9.27
N LEU A 98 -5.01 -0.21 9.31
CA LEU A 98 -4.23 -1.10 10.17
C LEU A 98 -2.73 -1.07 9.82
N GLU A 99 -2.38 -1.13 8.54
CA GLU A 99 -0.98 -1.04 8.09
C GLU A 99 -0.39 0.35 8.31
N ASP A 100 -1.15 1.42 8.10
CA ASP A 100 -0.68 2.79 8.36
C ASP A 100 -0.38 3.01 9.85
N LEU A 101 -1.16 2.40 10.78
CA LEU A 101 -0.87 2.41 12.22
C LEU A 101 0.37 1.60 12.59
N TYR A 102 0.61 0.48 11.91
CA TYR A 102 1.77 -0.39 12.17
C TYR A 102 3.06 0.14 11.55
N LEU A 103 2.97 0.91 10.47
CA LEU A 103 4.11 1.35 9.66
C LEU A 103 5.29 1.90 10.48
N PRO A 104 5.11 2.82 11.46
CA PRO A 104 6.22 3.38 12.24
C PRO A 104 6.99 2.34 13.06
N HIS A 105 6.33 1.23 13.41
CA HIS A 105 6.88 0.18 14.26
C HIS A 105 7.32 -1.04 13.47
N ARG A 106 7.02 -1.11 12.17
CA ARG A 106 7.35 -2.26 11.34
C ARG A 106 8.86 -2.52 11.38
N PRO A 107 9.31 -3.76 11.64
CA PRO A 107 10.73 -4.10 11.55
C PRO A 107 11.26 -3.70 10.19
N LYS A 108 12.21 -2.76 10.18
CA LYS A 108 12.78 -2.26 8.93
C LYS A 108 13.81 -3.25 8.43
N ARG A 109 13.72 -3.63 7.15
CA ARG A 109 14.85 -4.26 6.46
C ARG A 109 16.00 -3.25 6.47
N ARG A 110 17.25 -3.70 6.37
CA ARG A 110 18.40 -2.79 6.25
C ARG A 110 18.29 -1.99 4.94
N THR A 111 17.64 -0.84 4.99
CA THR A 111 17.36 0.04 3.83
C THR A 111 18.54 0.95 3.56
N ARG A 112 18.54 1.61 2.39
CA ARG A 112 19.53 2.65 2.08
C ARG A 112 19.52 3.78 3.12
N SER A 113 18.33 4.18 3.58
CA SER A 113 18.15 5.14 4.68
C SER A 113 18.83 4.69 5.97
N ILE A 114 18.64 3.43 6.39
CA ILE A 114 19.30 2.90 7.60
C ILE A 114 20.82 2.87 7.44
N ILE A 115 21.31 2.42 6.29
CA ILE A 115 22.75 2.42 5.99
C ILE A 115 23.30 3.84 6.04
N ALA A 116 22.60 4.83 5.50
CA ALA A 116 22.99 6.23 5.57
C ALA A 116 22.97 6.79 7.01
N MET A 117 22.00 6.39 7.84
CA MET A 117 21.97 6.75 9.27
C MET A 117 23.14 6.11 10.03
N GLU A 118 23.46 4.83 9.79
CA GLU A 118 24.63 4.14 10.35
C GLU A 118 25.95 4.84 9.98
N LYS A 119 26.02 5.44 8.77
CA LYS A 119 27.14 6.25 8.31
C LYS A 119 27.20 7.64 8.96
N GLY A 120 26.19 8.04 9.73
CA GLY A 120 26.13 9.32 10.43
C GLY A 120 25.60 10.48 9.58
N LEU A 121 24.85 10.20 8.51
CA LEU A 121 24.34 11.22 7.57
C LEU A 121 23.00 11.85 8.01
N GLU A 122 22.38 11.36 9.08
CA GLU A 122 21.10 11.90 9.56
C GLU A 122 21.13 13.40 9.91
N PRO A 123 22.17 13.96 10.55
CA PRO A 123 22.23 15.40 10.80
C PRO A 123 22.25 16.23 9.51
N LEU A 124 22.90 15.73 8.45
CA LEU A 124 22.88 16.35 7.12
C LEU A 124 21.48 16.30 6.52
N ALA A 125 20.82 15.15 6.58
CA ALA A 125 19.43 14.99 6.12
C ALA A 125 18.48 15.96 6.85
N ARG A 126 18.62 16.12 8.17
CA ARG A 126 17.82 17.07 8.98
C ARG A 126 18.10 18.52 8.63
N ALA A 127 19.35 18.87 8.31
CA ALA A 127 19.68 20.21 7.84
C ALA A 127 19.04 20.48 6.46
N ILE A 128 19.21 19.56 5.51
CA ILE A 128 18.62 19.65 4.18
C ILE A 128 17.09 19.75 4.26
N PHE A 129 16.43 18.89 5.04
CA PHE A 129 14.97 18.84 5.12
C PHE A 129 14.33 20.09 5.74
N ARG A 130 15.05 20.76 6.65
CA ARG A 130 14.61 22.05 7.22
C ARG A 130 14.49 23.12 6.14
N GLN A 131 15.39 23.11 5.15
CA GLN A 131 15.50 24.09 4.07
C GLN A 131 15.62 25.53 4.60
N ASP A 132 16.46 25.73 5.62
CA ASP A 132 16.84 27.06 6.07
C ASP A 132 17.87 27.66 5.10
N GLN A 133 18.11 28.98 5.21
CA GLN A 133 19.13 29.66 4.38
C GLN A 133 20.57 29.38 4.86
N SER A 134 20.75 28.43 5.77
CA SER A 134 22.06 28.03 6.28
C SER A 134 22.85 27.35 5.16
N PRO A 135 24.15 27.67 4.98
CA PRO A 135 24.97 27.00 3.99
C PRO A 135 25.07 25.51 4.31
N LEU A 136 24.77 24.66 3.32
CA LEU A 136 25.01 23.23 3.42
C LEU A 136 26.52 22.97 3.41
N ASN A 137 26.98 22.09 4.29
CA ASN A 137 28.39 21.68 4.33
C ASN A 137 28.49 20.14 4.34
N PRO A 138 28.22 19.50 3.19
CA PRO A 138 28.30 18.04 3.06
C PRO A 138 29.72 17.51 3.25
N ALA A 139 30.76 18.32 3.02
CA ALA A 139 32.16 17.96 3.24
C ALA A 139 32.45 17.47 4.67
N ARG A 140 31.72 17.99 5.67
CA ARG A 140 31.84 17.56 7.08
C ARG A 140 31.38 16.12 7.33
N PHE A 141 30.68 15.52 6.38
CA PHE A 141 30.12 14.18 6.47
C PHE A 141 30.88 13.16 5.60
N ILE A 142 31.98 13.57 4.97
CA ILE A 142 32.88 12.67 4.25
C ILE A 142 33.65 11.85 5.28
N ASP A 143 33.48 10.53 5.21
CA ASP A 143 34.16 9.54 6.03
C ASP A 143 34.34 8.26 5.20
N PRO A 144 35.49 8.10 4.51
CA PRO A 144 35.76 6.92 3.69
C PRO A 144 35.74 5.62 4.49
N ALA A 145 36.03 5.65 5.80
CA ALA A 145 36.00 4.47 6.65
C ALA A 145 34.55 4.00 6.89
N LYS A 146 33.58 4.91 6.83
CA LYS A 146 32.15 4.59 6.81
C LYS A 146 31.60 4.40 5.39
N GLY A 147 32.45 4.47 4.37
CA GLY A 147 32.04 4.35 2.96
C GLY A 147 31.27 5.57 2.46
N VAL A 148 31.69 6.78 2.87
CA VAL A 148 31.29 8.07 2.29
C VAL A 148 32.56 8.79 1.83
N ALA A 149 32.92 8.66 0.56
CA ALA A 149 34.16 9.17 0.00
C ALA A 149 34.03 10.59 -0.58
N THR A 150 32.80 11.04 -0.89
CA THR A 150 32.55 12.31 -1.60
C THR A 150 31.37 13.07 -1.02
N GLU A 151 31.29 14.38 -1.31
CA GLU A 151 30.12 15.20 -0.97
C GLU A 151 28.83 14.66 -1.62
N ASP A 152 28.92 14.17 -2.87
CA ASP A 152 27.79 13.60 -3.59
C ASP A 152 27.26 12.33 -2.91
N GLU A 153 28.13 11.48 -2.38
CA GLU A 153 27.73 10.31 -1.59
C GLU A 153 27.08 10.70 -0.27
N ALA A 154 27.58 11.76 0.40
CA ALA A 154 26.95 12.28 1.62
C ALA A 154 25.55 12.83 1.32
N LEU A 155 25.40 13.60 0.24
CA LEU A 155 24.11 14.13 -0.21
C LEU A 155 23.16 13.01 -0.65
N ALA A 156 23.65 11.99 -1.37
CA ALA A 156 22.85 10.85 -1.78
C ALA A 156 22.32 10.06 -0.58
N GLY A 157 23.17 9.76 0.41
CA GLY A 157 22.72 9.10 1.64
C GLY A 157 21.74 9.97 2.44
N ALA A 158 21.95 11.29 2.47
CA ALA A 158 20.99 12.20 3.10
C ALA A 158 19.63 12.21 2.36
N ARG A 159 19.63 12.13 1.02
CA ARG A 159 18.40 11.98 0.22
C ARG A 159 17.70 10.66 0.47
N ASP A 160 18.42 9.55 0.59
CA ASP A 160 17.84 8.24 0.93
C ASP A 160 17.09 8.30 2.28
N ILE A 161 17.64 9.03 3.27
CA ILE A 161 16.97 9.26 4.56
C ILE A 161 15.69 10.09 4.39
N ILE A 162 15.76 11.18 3.64
CA ILE A 162 14.61 12.07 3.41
C ILE A 162 13.50 11.35 2.64
N ALA A 163 13.86 10.55 1.62
CA ALA A 163 12.90 9.77 0.84
C ALA A 163 12.13 8.78 1.73
N GLU A 164 12.79 8.13 2.68
CA GLU A 164 12.13 7.27 3.67
C GLU A 164 11.17 8.07 4.57
N TRP A 165 11.57 9.25 5.05
CA TRP A 165 10.68 10.11 5.85
C TRP A 165 9.43 10.53 5.09
N ILE A 166 9.56 10.82 3.79
CA ILE A 166 8.42 11.15 2.92
C ILE A 166 7.53 9.93 2.71
N ASN A 167 8.11 8.75 2.47
CA ASN A 167 7.38 7.51 2.25
C ASN A 167 6.55 7.09 3.48
N GLU A 168 7.06 7.37 4.68
CA GLU A 168 6.41 7.07 5.95
C GLU A 168 5.44 8.18 6.44
N ASP A 169 5.42 9.36 5.83
CA ASP A 169 4.50 10.45 6.24
C ASP A 169 3.04 10.10 5.91
N PRO A 170 2.15 10.00 6.92
CA PRO A 170 0.77 9.58 6.71
C PRO A 170 -0.01 10.46 5.74
N ALA A 171 0.29 11.76 5.69
CA ALA A 171 -0.43 12.71 4.86
C ALA A 171 0.04 12.69 3.40
N ALA A 172 1.34 12.47 3.12
CA ALA A 172 1.81 12.16 1.76
C ALA A 172 1.18 10.87 1.24
N ARG A 173 1.19 9.80 2.05
CA ARG A 173 0.56 8.52 1.70
C ARG A 173 -0.92 8.67 1.40
N SER A 174 -1.65 9.40 2.25
CA SER A 174 -3.08 9.68 2.06
C SER A 174 -3.34 10.46 0.76
N GLY A 175 -2.54 11.51 0.49
CA GLY A 175 -2.64 12.30 -0.73
C GLY A 175 -2.36 11.48 -2.00
N LEU A 176 -1.30 10.66 -1.99
CA LEU A 176 -1.00 9.76 -3.10
C LEU A 176 -2.10 8.72 -3.29
N ARG A 177 -2.61 8.11 -2.22
CA ARG A 177 -3.70 7.13 -2.29
C ARG A 177 -4.95 7.70 -2.95
N TYR A 178 -5.27 8.97 -2.71
CA TYR A 178 -6.34 9.65 -3.43
C TYR A 178 -6.09 9.71 -4.94
N LEU A 179 -4.86 10.05 -5.36
CA LEU A 179 -4.48 10.04 -6.78
C LEU A 179 -4.53 8.64 -7.39
N PHE A 180 -4.02 7.62 -6.70
CA PHE A 180 -4.08 6.23 -7.16
C PHE A 180 -5.53 5.76 -7.34
N THR A 181 -6.40 6.03 -6.38
CA THR A 181 -7.80 5.59 -6.42
C THR A 181 -8.62 6.36 -7.47
N GLY A 182 -8.44 7.68 -7.56
CA GLY A 182 -9.25 8.53 -8.44
C GLY A 182 -8.73 8.65 -9.88
N LYS A 183 -7.40 8.63 -10.05
CA LYS A 183 -6.71 8.93 -11.31
C LYS A 183 -5.69 7.87 -11.72
N GLY A 184 -5.59 6.77 -11.00
CA GLY A 184 -4.66 5.68 -11.33
C GLY A 184 -4.90 5.15 -12.75
N VAL A 185 -3.82 4.89 -13.45
CA VAL A 185 -3.79 4.25 -14.77
C VAL A 185 -3.21 2.86 -14.58
N ILE A 186 -3.92 1.85 -15.07
CA ILE A 186 -3.38 0.51 -15.18
C ILE A 186 -2.52 0.45 -16.44
N VAL A 187 -1.28 0.02 -16.29
CA VAL A 187 -0.28 -0.08 -17.34
C VAL A 187 0.12 -1.55 -17.47
N SER A 188 -0.08 -2.10 -18.67
CA SER A 188 0.40 -3.43 -19.02
C SER A 188 1.50 -3.33 -20.05
N ARG A 189 2.59 -4.07 -19.83
CA ARG A 189 3.73 -4.14 -20.76
C ARG A 189 4.18 -5.57 -20.96
N VAL A 190 4.64 -5.89 -22.16
CA VAL A 190 5.24 -7.19 -22.44
C VAL A 190 6.59 -7.36 -21.75
N VAL A 191 6.78 -8.53 -21.14
CA VAL A 191 8.09 -8.99 -20.71
C VAL A 191 8.85 -9.43 -21.96
N LYS A 192 9.81 -8.62 -22.42
CA LYS A 192 10.54 -8.82 -23.69
C LYS A 192 10.98 -10.26 -23.95
N LYS A 193 11.50 -10.95 -22.91
CA LYS A 193 11.98 -12.34 -23.00
C LYS A 193 10.90 -13.38 -23.35
N ASN A 194 9.63 -13.05 -23.12
CA ASN A 194 8.47 -13.94 -23.28
C ASN A 194 7.51 -13.46 -24.38
N GLN A 195 7.92 -12.49 -25.20
CA GLN A 195 7.07 -11.85 -26.19
C GLN A 195 6.57 -12.83 -27.27
N GLU A 196 7.44 -13.71 -27.77
CA GLU A 196 7.10 -14.67 -28.84
C GLU A 196 6.07 -15.72 -28.36
N ALA A 197 6.26 -16.26 -27.16
CA ALA A 197 5.32 -17.20 -26.53
C ALA A 197 4.01 -16.52 -26.07
N GLY A 198 4.00 -15.19 -26.02
CA GLY A 198 2.94 -14.36 -25.45
C GLY A 198 1.85 -13.92 -26.40
N GLY A 199 1.79 -14.43 -27.63
CA GLY A 199 0.94 -13.90 -28.70
C GLY A 199 -0.55 -13.75 -28.35
N LYS A 200 -1.10 -14.59 -27.47
CA LYS A 200 -2.49 -14.49 -26.97
C LYS A 200 -2.78 -13.24 -26.12
N PHE A 201 -1.74 -12.55 -25.66
CA PHE A 201 -1.83 -11.32 -24.87
C PHE A 201 -1.36 -10.08 -25.64
N ARG A 202 -1.20 -10.19 -26.96
CA ARG A 202 -0.61 -9.14 -27.81
C ARG A 202 -1.31 -7.79 -27.68
N ASP A 203 -2.63 -7.78 -27.50
CA ASP A 203 -3.43 -6.57 -27.29
C ASP A 203 -3.04 -5.78 -26.03
N TYR A 204 -2.33 -6.43 -25.08
CA TYR A 204 -1.91 -5.87 -23.80
C TYR A 204 -0.38 -5.67 -23.70
N PHE A 205 0.37 -5.80 -24.80
CA PHE A 205 1.83 -5.63 -24.78
C PHE A 205 2.28 -4.20 -24.50
N ASP A 206 1.44 -3.22 -24.83
CA ASP A 206 1.60 -1.82 -24.45
C ASP A 206 0.20 -1.22 -24.30
N TRP A 207 -0.39 -1.42 -23.11
CA TRP A 207 -1.76 -1.02 -22.82
C TRP A 207 -1.80 -0.08 -21.62
N GLN A 208 -2.60 0.98 -21.74
CA GLN A 208 -2.84 1.93 -20.66
C GLN A 208 -4.30 2.34 -20.65
N GLU A 209 -4.96 2.22 -19.50
CA GLU A 209 -6.31 2.74 -19.32
C GLU A 209 -6.57 3.20 -17.87
N PRO A 210 -7.56 4.06 -17.62
CA PRO A 210 -7.91 4.43 -16.25
C PRO A 210 -8.32 3.19 -15.43
N ALA A 211 -7.65 2.97 -14.29
CA ALA A 211 -7.86 1.80 -13.44
C ALA A 211 -9.32 1.71 -12.95
N ALA A 212 -9.95 2.84 -12.65
CA ALA A 212 -11.34 2.90 -12.21
C ALA A 212 -12.36 2.51 -13.30
N LYS A 213 -11.96 2.49 -14.58
CA LYS A 213 -12.83 2.19 -15.73
C LYS A 213 -12.47 0.91 -16.46
N VAL A 214 -11.46 0.18 -15.98
CA VAL A 214 -11.01 -1.07 -16.60
C VAL A 214 -12.18 -2.07 -16.60
N ALA A 215 -12.50 -2.63 -17.76
CA ALA A 215 -13.53 -3.67 -17.83
C ALA A 215 -13.01 -4.96 -17.17
N GLY A 216 -13.86 -5.65 -16.40
CA GLY A 216 -13.45 -6.83 -15.64
C GLY A 216 -12.79 -7.93 -16.49
N HIS A 217 -13.28 -8.20 -17.69
CA HIS A 217 -12.68 -9.20 -18.59
C HIS A 217 -11.27 -8.80 -19.06
N ARG A 218 -11.00 -7.50 -19.30
CA ARG A 218 -9.67 -7.01 -19.67
C ARG A 218 -8.71 -7.10 -18.50
N LEU A 219 -9.16 -6.69 -17.31
CA LEU A 219 -8.37 -6.83 -16.09
C LEU A 219 -7.98 -8.29 -15.85
N LEU A 220 -8.91 -9.23 -15.99
CA LEU A 220 -8.63 -10.65 -15.86
C LEU A 220 -7.66 -11.18 -16.93
N ALA A 221 -7.76 -10.70 -18.18
CA ALA A 221 -6.81 -11.06 -19.24
C ALA A 221 -5.39 -10.57 -18.92
N MET A 222 -5.25 -9.32 -18.47
CA MET A 222 -3.97 -8.74 -18.05
C MET A 222 -3.37 -9.47 -16.84
N LEU A 223 -4.18 -9.74 -15.81
CA LEU A 223 -3.75 -10.51 -14.63
C LEU A 223 -3.32 -11.94 -14.99
N ARG A 224 -4.00 -12.57 -15.94
CA ARG A 224 -3.57 -13.89 -16.46
C ARG A 224 -2.23 -13.80 -17.17
N GLY A 225 -2.04 -12.78 -18.01
CA GLY A 225 -0.75 -12.55 -18.69
C GLY A 225 0.39 -12.27 -17.72
N GLU A 226 0.13 -11.57 -16.62
CA GLU A 226 1.09 -11.36 -15.54
C GLU A 226 1.42 -12.66 -14.79
N ASN A 227 0.40 -13.46 -14.44
CA ASN A 227 0.60 -14.74 -13.75
C ASN A 227 1.39 -15.74 -14.63
N GLU A 228 1.19 -15.69 -15.94
CA GLU A 228 1.97 -16.44 -16.93
C GLU A 228 3.34 -15.80 -17.25
N LYS A 229 3.69 -14.69 -16.59
CA LYS A 229 4.95 -13.95 -16.74
C LYS A 229 5.19 -13.38 -18.15
N VAL A 230 4.15 -13.25 -18.95
CA VAL A 230 4.21 -12.63 -20.29
C VAL A 230 4.07 -11.12 -20.20
N LEU A 231 3.25 -10.64 -19.26
CA LEU A 231 3.02 -9.22 -19.03
C LEU A 231 3.59 -8.81 -17.67
N THR A 232 3.87 -7.53 -17.51
CA THR A 232 3.96 -6.86 -16.22
C THR A 232 2.75 -5.94 -16.08
N LEU A 233 2.10 -5.96 -14.91
CA LEU A 233 1.01 -5.06 -14.61
C LEU A 233 1.43 -4.09 -13.52
N ALA A 234 1.14 -2.81 -13.72
CA ALA A 234 1.37 -1.79 -12.72
C ALA A 234 0.17 -0.84 -12.67
N VAL A 235 -0.15 -0.33 -11.49
CA VAL A 235 -1.01 0.84 -11.35
C VAL A 235 -0.11 2.03 -11.05
N ARG A 236 -0.25 3.11 -11.82
CA ARG A 236 0.54 4.33 -11.66
C ARG A 236 -0.41 5.53 -11.57
N PRO A 237 -0.19 6.47 -10.64
CA PRO A 237 -0.91 7.74 -10.68
C PRO A 237 -0.35 8.59 -11.82
N PRO A 238 -1.01 9.69 -12.21
CA PRO A 238 -0.41 10.69 -13.06
C PRO A 238 0.84 11.24 -12.37
N GLU A 239 2.01 10.95 -12.93
CA GLU A 239 3.30 11.15 -12.28
C GLU A 239 3.55 12.63 -11.94
N GLU A 240 3.25 13.52 -12.87
CA GLU A 240 3.35 14.97 -12.66
C GLU A 240 2.47 15.46 -11.50
N GLU A 241 1.25 14.94 -11.36
CA GLU A 241 0.36 15.32 -10.25
C GLU A 241 0.85 14.76 -8.91
N ALA A 242 1.37 13.53 -8.91
CA ALA A 242 1.95 12.90 -7.73
C ALA A 242 3.17 13.70 -7.23
N PHE A 243 4.09 14.05 -8.14
CA PHE A 243 5.25 14.87 -7.79
C PHE A 243 4.85 16.29 -7.40
N ALA A 244 3.87 16.91 -8.07
CA ALA A 244 3.38 18.23 -7.68
C ALA A 244 2.81 18.23 -6.25
N LEU A 245 2.07 17.17 -5.88
CA LEU A 245 1.52 16.99 -4.54
C LEU A 245 2.62 16.89 -3.48
N LEU A 246 3.63 16.06 -3.73
CA LEU A 246 4.76 15.88 -2.79
C LEU A 246 5.64 17.13 -2.73
N ARG A 247 5.97 17.74 -3.88
CA ARG A 247 6.75 18.99 -3.95
C ARG A 247 6.07 20.10 -3.17
N LYS A 248 4.76 20.30 -3.37
CA LYS A 248 3.98 21.31 -2.62
C LYS A 248 4.05 21.10 -1.10
N ARG A 249 4.17 19.85 -0.66
CA ARG A 249 4.22 19.49 0.77
C ARG A 249 5.61 19.66 1.37
N TYR A 250 6.65 19.28 0.64
CA TYR A 250 7.99 19.16 1.19
C TYR A 250 8.98 20.21 0.69
N VAL A 251 8.86 20.72 -0.52
CA VAL A 251 9.77 21.71 -1.09
C VAL A 251 9.28 23.11 -0.73
N LYS A 252 10.03 23.83 0.11
CA LYS A 252 9.59 25.09 0.73
C LYS A 252 10.02 26.35 -0.01
N GLY A 253 10.92 26.24 -0.99
CA GLY A 253 11.48 27.40 -1.69
C GLY A 253 12.54 27.01 -2.71
N GLY A 254 13.47 27.92 -2.98
CA GLY A 254 14.63 27.68 -3.85
C GLY A 254 15.93 27.48 -3.07
N GLY A 255 16.99 27.11 -3.78
CA GLY A 255 18.35 26.92 -3.24
C GLY A 255 18.73 25.45 -3.08
N ALA A 256 20.01 25.22 -2.75
CA ALA A 256 20.61 23.88 -2.76
C ALA A 256 19.87 22.86 -1.87
N ALA A 257 19.42 23.26 -0.67
CA ALA A 257 18.67 22.37 0.22
C ALA A 257 17.31 21.96 -0.38
N ALA A 258 16.59 22.92 -0.98
CA ALA A 258 15.31 22.65 -1.61
C ALA A 258 15.46 21.75 -2.84
N GLU A 259 16.54 21.90 -3.61
CA GLU A 259 16.88 21.02 -4.73
C GLU A 259 17.14 19.58 -4.27
N GLN A 260 17.88 19.40 -3.16
CA GLN A 260 18.12 18.07 -2.59
C GLN A 260 16.82 17.42 -2.08
N VAL A 261 15.91 18.19 -1.45
CA VAL A 261 14.59 17.69 -1.07
C VAL A 261 13.76 17.34 -2.30
N ASN A 262 13.82 18.13 -3.38
CA ASN A 262 13.11 17.85 -4.62
C ASN A 262 13.62 16.57 -5.31
N LEU A 263 14.92 16.29 -5.25
CA LEU A 263 15.48 15.02 -5.72
C LEU A 263 15.01 13.86 -4.84
N ALA A 264 15.01 14.02 -3.51
CA ALA A 264 14.51 12.99 -2.60
C ALA A 264 13.01 12.70 -2.80
N VAL A 265 12.20 13.70 -3.16
CA VAL A 265 10.78 13.53 -3.54
C VAL A 265 10.62 12.67 -4.80
N GLN A 266 11.56 12.71 -5.74
CA GLN A 266 11.51 11.88 -6.94
C GLN A 266 11.89 10.43 -6.63
N ASP A 267 12.75 10.21 -5.64
CA ASP A 267 13.22 8.91 -5.20
C ASP A 267 12.28 8.21 -4.19
N SER A 268 11.31 8.93 -3.60
CA SER A 268 10.40 8.47 -2.53
C SER A 268 9.15 7.73 -3.03
#